data_AF-D6X5Z9-F1
#
_entry.id   AF-D6X5Z9-F1
#
_cell.length_a   1.000
_cell.length_b   1.000
_cell.length_c   1.000
_cell.angle_alpha   90.00
_cell.angle_beta   90.00
_cell.angle_gamma   90.00
#
_symmetry.space_group_name_H-M   'P 1'
#
loop_
_entity.id
_entity.type
_entity.pdbx_description
1 polymer ?
#
loop_
_entity_poly.entity_id
_entity_poly.type
_entity_poly.pdbx_seq_one_letter_code
_entity_poly.pdbx_strand_id
1 'polypeptide(L)'
;MTAADATAADATATDMSAAEVTAAEIARLAGVGRAAVSNWRRRHADFPKPVGGTETSPSFALAEVERWLRDQGKLAEVPLRERVWQQLSAHPAGAVTALVHAGCALLLVHHRPSGWPALGAVSDARLAAVLPGALEEVLTFRFGAPRAVRTPSPDELAPSVPLLRGAAALAAETGARQAFEFLLGRHLDANPRQY
;
A
#
# COMPACT_ATOMS: atom_id res chain seq x y z
N MET A 1 16.95 41.72 11.86
CA MET A 1 16.47 41.96 13.23
C MET A 1 14.95 41.99 13.21
N THR A 2 14.19 41.08 13.80
CA THR A 2 14.21 39.62 13.91
C THR A 2 12.81 39.25 14.40
N ALA A 3 12.23 38.20 13.82
CA ALA A 3 11.17 37.33 14.35
C ALA A 3 9.81 37.94 14.77
N ALA A 4 8.77 37.65 13.98
CA ALA A 4 7.42 37.40 14.46
C ALA A 4 6.61 36.63 13.38
N ASP A 5 7.06 35.42 13.03
CA ASP A 5 6.25 34.47 12.25
C ASP A 5 6.63 33.03 12.62
N ALA A 6 6.28 32.62 13.85
CA ALA A 6 6.58 31.28 14.37
C ALA A 6 5.47 30.70 15.26
N THR A 7 4.25 31.22 15.22
CA THR A 7 3.16 30.79 16.14
C THR A 7 2.09 29.92 15.48
N ALA A 8 2.15 29.66 14.17
CA ALA A 8 1.12 28.90 13.46
C ALA A 8 1.41 27.39 13.30
N ALA A 9 2.65 26.93 13.53
CA ALA A 9 3.05 25.54 13.28
C ALA A 9 2.91 24.61 14.50
N ASP A 10 2.63 25.15 15.70
CA ASP A 10 2.52 24.37 16.95
C ASP A 10 1.08 23.95 17.29
N ALA A 11 0.08 24.56 16.64
CA ALA A 11 -1.33 24.31 16.91
C ALA A 11 -1.87 23.03 16.24
N THR A 12 -1.29 22.57 15.13
CA THR A 12 -1.73 21.35 14.43
C THR A 12 -1.15 20.06 15.02
N ALA A 13 -0.04 20.12 15.76
CA ALA A 13 0.51 18.96 16.47
C ALA A 13 -0.23 18.66 17.78
N THR A 14 -0.84 19.68 18.41
CA THR A 14 -1.56 19.52 19.68
C THR A 14 -2.95 18.89 19.48
N ASP A 15 -3.59 19.08 18.32
CA ASP A 15 -4.96 18.59 18.08
C ASP A 15 -5.04 17.09 17.71
N MET A 16 -3.94 16.48 17.25
CA MET A 16 -3.86 15.02 17.09
C MET A 16 -3.69 14.26 18.43
N SER A 17 -3.28 14.96 19.49
CA SER A 17 -3.04 14.38 20.82
C SER A 17 -4.33 14.19 21.62
N ALA A 18 -5.41 14.89 21.26
CA ALA A 18 -6.69 14.88 21.96
C ALA A 18 -7.72 13.87 21.38
N ALA A 19 -7.39 13.18 20.28
CA ALA A 19 -8.29 12.19 19.71
C ALA A 19 -8.36 10.95 20.62
N GLU A 20 -9.53 10.71 21.20
CA GLU A 20 -9.81 9.50 21.97
C GLU A 20 -10.44 8.43 21.07
N VAL A 21 -10.04 7.18 21.25
CA VAL A 21 -10.62 6.02 20.56
C VAL A 21 -11.12 4.97 21.53
N THR A 22 -12.24 4.35 21.18
CA THR A 22 -12.83 3.23 21.89
C THR A 22 -12.17 1.91 21.49
N ALA A 23 -12.29 0.88 22.32
CA ALA A 23 -11.79 -0.46 21.98
C ALA A 23 -12.33 -1.03 20.64
N ALA A 24 -13.53 -0.60 20.22
CA ALA A 24 -14.10 -0.99 18.93
C ALA A 24 -13.37 -0.29 17.75
N GLU A 25 -12.99 0.96 17.91
CA GLU A 25 -12.20 1.71 16.92
C GLU A 25 -10.78 1.18 16.82
N ILE A 26 -10.15 0.86 17.95
CA ILE A 26 -8.85 0.18 17.99
C ILE A 26 -8.89 -1.13 17.21
N ALA A 27 -9.96 -1.91 17.37
CA ALA A 27 -10.13 -3.17 16.63
C ALA A 27 -10.24 -2.93 15.12
N ARG A 28 -10.95 -1.88 14.70
CA ARG A 28 -11.04 -1.47 13.28
C ARG A 28 -9.69 -1.01 12.73
N LEU A 29 -8.95 -0.17 13.47
CA LEU A 29 -7.61 0.31 13.09
C LEU A 29 -6.61 -0.83 12.91
N ALA A 30 -6.70 -1.87 13.74
CA ALA A 30 -5.83 -3.03 13.68
C ALA A 30 -6.35 -4.18 12.81
N GLY A 31 -7.52 -4.05 12.17
CA GLY A 31 -8.11 -5.09 11.33
C GLY A 31 -8.45 -6.40 12.08
N VAL A 32 -8.78 -6.32 13.37
CA VAL A 32 -9.06 -7.49 14.23
C VAL A 32 -10.47 -7.41 14.86
N GLY A 33 -10.91 -8.51 15.48
CA GLY A 33 -12.13 -8.52 16.30
C GLY A 33 -11.92 -7.90 17.70
N ARG A 34 -13.00 -7.38 18.30
CA ARG A 34 -13.01 -6.76 19.66
C ARG A 34 -12.39 -7.65 20.76
N ALA A 35 -12.50 -8.97 20.63
CA ALA A 35 -11.91 -9.93 21.56
C ALA A 35 -10.37 -9.86 21.60
N ALA A 36 -9.71 -9.51 20.49
CA ALA A 36 -8.26 -9.35 20.43
C ALA A 36 -7.80 -8.16 21.28
N VAL A 37 -8.49 -7.02 21.19
CA VAL A 37 -8.21 -5.82 22.00
C VAL A 37 -8.39 -6.10 23.49
N SER A 38 -9.46 -6.82 23.86
CA SER A 38 -9.67 -7.27 25.24
C SER A 38 -8.52 -8.16 25.74
N ASN A 39 -8.05 -9.09 24.90
CA ASN A 39 -6.92 -9.95 25.24
C ASN A 39 -5.61 -9.15 25.38
N TRP A 40 -5.40 -8.12 24.56
CA TRP A 40 -4.20 -7.28 24.63
C TRP A 40 -4.12 -6.54 25.95
N ARG A 41 -5.22 -5.88 26.36
CA ARG A 41 -5.33 -5.20 27.65
C ARG A 41 -4.96 -6.08 28.84
N ARG A 42 -5.22 -7.39 28.76
CA ARG A 42 -4.91 -8.36 29.82
C ARG A 42 -3.48 -8.89 29.77
N ARG A 43 -2.96 -9.16 28.57
CA ARG A 43 -1.65 -9.84 28.37
C ARG A 43 -0.47 -8.90 28.23
N HIS A 44 -0.71 -7.65 27.88
CA HIS A 44 0.32 -6.64 27.64
C HIS A 44 0.17 -5.53 28.67
N ALA A 45 1.06 -5.53 29.67
CA ALA A 45 1.04 -4.54 30.74
C ALA A 45 1.39 -3.12 30.26
N ASP A 46 2.04 -3.03 29.10
CA ASP A 46 2.40 -1.83 28.37
C ASP A 46 1.27 -1.31 27.45
N PHE A 47 0.13 -2.02 27.37
CA PHE A 47 -1.01 -1.54 26.61
C PHE A 47 -1.51 -0.20 27.18
N PRO A 48 -1.88 0.79 26.33
CA PRO A 48 -2.30 2.12 26.77
C PRO A 48 -3.41 2.08 27.81
N LYS A 49 -3.27 2.92 28.84
CA LYS A 49 -4.28 3.06 29.88
C LYS A 49 -5.45 3.91 29.35
N PRO A 50 -6.68 3.65 29.82
CA PRO A 50 -7.79 4.49 29.43
C PRO A 50 -7.60 5.92 29.94
N VAL A 51 -7.90 6.88 29.08
CA VAL A 51 -7.85 8.32 29.39
C VAL A 51 -9.24 8.91 29.66
N GLY A 52 -10.29 8.17 29.30
CA GLY A 52 -11.69 8.55 29.53
C GLY A 52 -12.67 7.40 29.29
N GLY A 53 -13.93 7.76 29.01
CA GLY A 53 -15.03 6.83 28.74
C GLY A 53 -15.70 6.28 30.01
N THR A 54 -16.47 5.20 29.86
CA THR A 54 -17.18 4.54 30.97
C THR A 54 -16.47 3.25 31.36
N GLU A 55 -16.79 2.69 32.54
CA GLU A 55 -16.28 1.36 32.95
C GLU A 55 -16.57 0.27 31.90
N THR A 56 -17.71 0.38 31.21
CA THR A 56 -18.16 -0.55 30.18
C THR A 56 -17.63 -0.23 28.79
N SER A 57 -17.15 0.99 28.54
CA SER A 57 -16.61 1.45 27.25
C SER A 57 -15.51 2.49 27.50
N PRO A 58 -14.32 2.05 27.92
CA PRO A 58 -13.18 2.94 28.11
C PRO A 58 -12.71 3.53 26.78
N SER A 59 -12.25 4.77 26.83
CA SER A 59 -11.58 5.45 25.72
C SER A 59 -10.08 5.59 26.00
N PHE A 60 -9.29 5.58 24.94
CA PHE A 60 -7.83 5.56 24.97
C PHE A 60 -7.29 6.69 24.09
N ALA A 61 -6.15 7.26 24.45
CA ALA A 61 -5.50 8.25 23.59
C ALA A 61 -5.07 7.57 22.28
N LEU A 62 -5.57 8.07 21.14
CA LEU A 62 -5.28 7.53 19.81
C LEU A 62 -3.78 7.42 19.56
N ALA A 63 -3.03 8.49 19.87
CA ALA A 63 -1.59 8.54 19.65
C ALA A 63 -0.83 7.44 20.42
N GLU A 64 -1.26 7.12 21.65
CA GLU A 64 -0.64 6.06 22.45
C GLU A 64 -0.97 4.67 21.90
N VAL A 65 -2.21 4.47 21.44
CA VAL A 65 -2.63 3.23 20.81
C VAL A 65 -1.93 3.00 19.48
N GLU A 66 -1.81 4.01 18.63
CA GLU A 66 -1.10 3.90 17.35
C GLU A 66 0.38 3.60 17.55
N ARG A 67 1.03 4.26 18.53
CA ARG A 67 2.41 3.97 18.89
C ARG A 67 2.56 2.53 19.38
N TRP A 68 1.72 2.10 20.32
CA TRP A 68 1.75 0.73 20.83
C TRP A 68 1.50 -0.30 19.71
N LEU A 69 0.50 -0.07 18.86
CA LEU A 69 0.20 -0.93 17.72
C LEU A 69 1.39 -1.01 16.75
N ARG A 70 2.06 0.12 16.47
CA ARG A 70 3.26 0.16 15.63
C ARG A 70 4.43 -0.61 16.26
N ASP A 71 4.70 -0.39 17.55
CA ASP A 71 5.78 -1.04 18.30
C ASP A 71 5.58 -2.57 18.40
N GLN A 72 4.32 -3.01 18.41
CA GLN A 72 3.94 -4.43 18.44
C GLN A 72 3.83 -5.05 17.04
N GLY A 73 3.98 -4.29 15.97
CA GLY A 73 3.71 -4.73 14.59
C GLY A 73 2.23 -5.08 14.33
N LYS A 74 1.33 -4.55 15.16
CA LYS A 74 -0.13 -4.80 15.17
C LYS A 74 -0.95 -3.65 14.58
N LEU A 75 -0.31 -2.54 14.20
CA LEU A 75 -0.97 -1.59 13.30
C LEU A 75 -1.18 -2.39 12.03
N ALA A 76 -2.42 -2.51 11.57
CA ALA A 76 -2.65 -3.05 10.24
C ALA A 76 -2.04 -2.04 9.27
N GLU A 77 -0.75 -2.19 8.97
CA GLU A 77 -0.27 -1.76 7.68
C GLU A 77 -1.27 -2.34 6.68
N VAL A 78 -1.94 -1.46 5.93
CA VAL A 78 -2.87 -1.86 4.88
C VAL A 78 -2.22 -3.04 4.16
N PRO A 79 -2.84 -4.25 4.23
CA PRO A 79 -2.19 -5.47 3.76
C PRO A 79 -1.69 -5.25 2.34
N LEU A 80 -0.55 -5.83 1.98
CA LEU A 80 0.09 -5.54 0.70
C LEU A 80 -0.89 -5.63 -0.48
N ARG A 81 -1.72 -6.67 -0.50
CA ARG A 81 -2.83 -6.86 -1.46
C ARG A 81 -3.78 -5.67 -1.55
N GLU A 82 -4.16 -5.11 -0.41
CA GLU A 82 -5.05 -3.95 -0.31
C GLU A 82 -4.36 -2.68 -0.79
N ARG A 83 -3.10 -2.47 -0.39
CA ARG A 83 -2.31 -1.30 -0.79
C ARG A 83 -2.08 -1.24 -2.30
N VAL A 84 -1.71 -2.38 -2.90
CA VAL A 84 -1.54 -2.51 -4.35
C VAL A 84 -2.85 -2.25 -5.08
N TRP A 85 -3.96 -2.76 -4.55
CA TRP A 85 -5.28 -2.47 -5.13
C TRP A 85 -5.67 -1.00 -5.05
N GLN A 86 -5.42 -0.34 -3.92
CA GLN A 86 -5.69 1.08 -3.75
C GLN A 86 -4.88 1.91 -4.75
N GLN A 87 -3.59 1.60 -4.94
CA GLN A 87 -2.73 2.24 -5.93
C GLN A 87 -3.22 2.03 -7.37
N LEU A 88 -3.67 0.81 -7.69
CA LEU A 88 -4.23 0.49 -9.01
C LEU A 88 -5.53 1.26 -9.26
N SER A 89 -6.43 1.28 -8.28
CA SER A 89 -7.74 1.90 -8.40
C SER A 89 -7.69 3.43 -8.43
N ALA A 90 -6.73 4.02 -7.73
CA ALA A 90 -6.51 5.46 -7.68
C ALA A 90 -5.57 5.99 -8.78
N HIS A 91 -5.18 5.15 -9.73
CA HIS A 91 -4.17 5.51 -10.71
C HIS A 91 -4.66 6.66 -11.63
N PRO A 92 -3.85 7.71 -11.87
CA PRO A 92 -4.28 8.91 -12.61
C PRO A 92 -4.66 8.63 -14.06
N ALA A 93 -4.06 7.63 -14.70
CA ALA A 93 -4.40 7.18 -16.06
C ALA A 93 -5.53 6.14 -16.11
N GLY A 94 -6.21 5.89 -14.97
CA GLY A 94 -7.30 4.92 -14.84
C GLY A 94 -6.85 3.49 -14.50
N ALA A 95 -7.79 2.73 -13.95
CA ALA A 95 -7.55 1.37 -13.44
C ALA A 95 -7.12 0.37 -14.52
N VAL A 96 -7.65 0.48 -15.75
CA VAL A 96 -7.27 -0.41 -16.87
C VAL A 96 -5.81 -0.20 -17.25
N THR A 97 -5.38 1.05 -17.41
CA THR A 97 -3.97 1.40 -17.70
C THR A 97 -3.05 0.89 -16.60
N ALA A 98 -3.43 1.10 -15.34
CA ALA A 98 -2.70 0.62 -14.18
C ALA A 98 -2.58 -0.92 -14.15
N LEU A 99 -3.65 -1.63 -14.50
CA LEU A 99 -3.67 -3.09 -14.60
C LEU A 99 -2.75 -3.58 -15.72
N VAL A 100 -2.74 -2.92 -16.88
CA VAL A 100 -1.79 -3.23 -17.97
C VAL A 100 -0.35 -3.01 -17.52
N HIS A 101 -0.04 -1.88 -16.88
CA HIS A 101 1.31 -1.60 -16.39
C HIS A 101 1.77 -2.62 -15.34
N ALA A 102 0.90 -2.96 -14.38
CA ALA A 102 1.16 -4.00 -13.38
C ALA A 102 1.37 -5.37 -14.05
N GLY A 103 0.57 -5.73 -15.04
CA GLY A 103 0.72 -6.96 -15.82
C GLY A 103 2.06 -7.05 -16.54
N CYS A 104 2.51 -5.95 -17.18
CA CYS A 104 3.82 -5.86 -17.81
C CYS A 104 4.96 -6.09 -16.80
N ALA A 105 4.90 -5.44 -15.63
CA ALA A 105 5.90 -5.62 -14.58
C ALA A 105 5.91 -7.05 -14.00
N LEU A 106 4.73 -7.64 -13.79
CA LEU A 106 4.60 -9.02 -13.31
C LEU A 106 5.14 -10.04 -14.32
N LEU A 107 4.97 -9.78 -15.62
CA LEU A 107 5.56 -10.60 -16.67
C LEU A 107 7.10 -10.53 -16.65
N LEU A 108 7.65 -9.33 -16.43
CA LEU A 108 9.09 -9.15 -16.25
C LEU A 108 9.62 -9.90 -15.02
N VAL A 109 8.93 -9.79 -13.87
CA VAL A 109 9.28 -10.54 -12.64
C VAL A 109 9.24 -12.04 -12.88
N HIS A 110 8.24 -12.53 -13.60
CA HIS A 110 8.11 -13.94 -13.94
C HIS A 110 9.25 -14.45 -14.82
N HIS A 111 9.68 -13.64 -15.80
CA HIS A 111 10.73 -14.03 -16.75
C HIS A 111 12.15 -13.82 -16.21
N ARG A 112 12.35 -12.84 -15.32
CA ARG A 112 13.64 -12.52 -14.71
C ARG A 112 13.52 -12.39 -13.18
N PRO A 113 13.28 -13.50 -12.46
CA PRO A 113 13.10 -13.47 -11.01
C PRO A 113 14.32 -12.87 -10.27
N SER A 114 15.53 -13.10 -10.77
CA SER A 114 16.76 -12.55 -10.19
C SER A 114 17.05 -11.09 -10.56
N GLY A 115 16.38 -10.55 -11.59
CA GLY A 115 16.61 -9.18 -12.09
C GLY A 115 15.80 -8.11 -11.36
N TRP A 116 14.66 -8.48 -10.79
CA TRP A 116 13.79 -7.55 -10.08
C TRP A 116 14.42 -6.93 -8.82
N PRO A 117 15.15 -7.67 -7.95
CA PRO A 117 15.77 -7.07 -6.76
C PRO A 117 16.71 -5.90 -7.07
N ALA A 118 17.46 -5.97 -8.18
CA ALA A 118 18.33 -4.88 -8.63
C ALA A 118 17.55 -3.65 -9.11
N LEU A 119 16.42 -3.86 -9.78
CA LEU A 119 15.48 -2.79 -10.18
C LEU A 119 14.69 -2.24 -8.98
N GLY A 120 14.46 -3.06 -7.95
CA GLY A 120 13.84 -2.66 -6.70
C GLY A 120 14.71 -1.71 -5.86
N ALA A 121 16.03 -1.76 -6.01
CA ALA A 121 16.97 -0.96 -5.21
C ALA A 121 17.23 0.46 -5.76
N VAL A 122 16.87 0.75 -7.01
CA VAL A 122 17.07 2.10 -7.60
C VAL A 122 15.96 3.07 -7.20
N SER A 123 16.19 4.38 -7.33
CA SER A 123 15.16 5.40 -7.08
C SER A 123 13.98 5.28 -8.06
N ASP A 124 12.83 5.85 -7.71
CA ASP A 124 11.63 5.79 -8.55
C ASP A 124 11.83 6.43 -9.93
N ALA A 125 12.49 7.59 -9.96
CA ALA A 125 12.84 8.26 -11.21
C ALA A 125 13.76 7.39 -12.07
N ARG A 126 14.74 6.71 -11.46
CA ARG A 126 15.63 5.81 -12.19
C ARG A 126 14.89 4.57 -12.68
N LEU A 127 13.99 4.01 -11.86
CA LEU A 127 13.17 2.87 -12.22
C LEU A 127 12.30 3.18 -13.44
N ALA A 128 11.59 4.31 -13.43
CA ALA A 128 10.77 4.76 -14.57
C ALA A 128 11.60 4.91 -15.86
N ALA A 129 12.85 5.36 -15.76
CA ALA A 129 13.72 5.52 -16.92
C ALA A 129 14.25 4.19 -17.51
N VAL A 130 14.54 3.19 -16.67
CA VAL A 130 15.14 1.92 -17.14
C VAL A 130 14.11 0.84 -17.48
N LEU A 131 12.92 0.91 -16.87
CA LEU A 131 11.90 -0.13 -16.98
C LEU A 131 11.37 -0.33 -18.41
N PRO A 132 11.16 0.70 -19.25
CA PRO A 132 10.70 0.51 -20.63
C PRO A 132 11.60 -0.43 -21.44
N GLY A 133 12.93 -0.33 -21.31
CA GLY A 133 13.85 -1.21 -22.02
C GLY A 133 13.72 -2.67 -21.60
N ALA A 134 13.61 -2.93 -20.30
CA ALA A 134 13.40 -4.28 -19.78
C ALA A 134 12.02 -4.85 -20.18
N LEU A 135 10.98 -4.01 -20.22
CA LEU A 135 9.65 -4.40 -20.68
C LEU A 135 9.66 -4.70 -22.18
N GLU A 136 10.34 -3.91 -23.00
CA GLU A 136 10.45 -4.13 -24.44
C GLU A 136 11.01 -5.51 -24.77
N GLU A 137 12.11 -5.90 -24.09
CA GLU A 137 12.73 -7.22 -24.24
C GLU A 137 11.73 -8.35 -23.94
N VAL A 138 11.07 -8.29 -22.78
CA VAL A 138 10.18 -9.36 -22.32
C VAL A 138 8.88 -9.41 -23.13
N LEU A 139 8.31 -8.26 -23.46
CA LEU A 139 7.10 -8.19 -24.30
C LEU A 139 7.38 -8.68 -25.72
N THR A 140 8.55 -8.37 -26.28
CA THR A 140 8.97 -8.88 -27.60
C THR A 140 9.18 -10.36 -27.56
N PHE A 141 9.88 -10.86 -26.55
CA PHE A 141 10.09 -12.29 -26.36
C PHE A 141 8.78 -13.06 -26.22
N ARG A 142 7.80 -12.51 -25.48
CA ARG A 142 6.54 -13.21 -25.16
C ARG A 142 5.47 -13.12 -26.24
N PHE A 143 5.36 -11.97 -26.92
CA PHE A 143 4.26 -11.66 -27.82
C PHE A 143 4.69 -11.42 -29.28
N GLY A 144 5.99 -11.29 -29.55
CA GLY A 144 6.50 -10.94 -30.88
C GLY A 144 6.20 -9.50 -31.28
N ALA A 145 6.36 -9.22 -32.58
CA ALA A 145 6.02 -7.97 -33.23
C ALA A 145 5.27 -8.24 -34.56
N PRO A 146 4.11 -7.60 -34.82
CA PRO A 146 3.43 -6.58 -34.01
C PRO A 146 2.64 -7.17 -32.81
N ARG A 147 2.43 -6.36 -31.76
CA ARG A 147 1.68 -6.74 -30.55
C ARG A 147 0.72 -5.63 -30.08
N ALA A 148 -0.38 -6.02 -29.43
CA ALA A 148 -1.39 -5.10 -28.91
C ALA A 148 -0.93 -4.35 -27.64
N VAL A 149 -0.14 -5.01 -26.79
CA VAL A 149 0.43 -4.40 -25.58
C VAL A 149 1.69 -3.62 -25.96
N ARG A 150 1.56 -2.30 -25.99
CA ARG A 150 2.67 -1.38 -26.25
C ARG A 150 3.56 -1.27 -25.01
N THR A 151 4.84 -1.03 -25.23
CA THR A 151 5.78 -0.72 -24.15
C THR A 151 5.51 0.71 -23.67
N PRO A 152 5.18 0.91 -22.38
CA PRO A 152 4.96 2.25 -21.85
C PRO A 152 6.25 3.07 -21.83
N SER A 153 6.14 4.36 -22.11
CA SER A 153 7.24 5.33 -22.00
C SER A 153 7.63 5.64 -20.55
N PRO A 154 8.81 6.23 -20.29
CA PRO A 154 9.19 6.63 -18.93
C PRO A 154 8.16 7.53 -18.23
N ASP A 155 7.60 8.50 -18.95
CA ASP A 155 6.63 9.45 -18.39
C ASP A 155 5.30 8.78 -18.04
N GLU A 156 4.88 7.79 -18.83
CA GLU A 156 3.69 6.97 -18.54
C GLU A 156 3.89 6.05 -17.34
N LEU A 157 5.12 5.58 -17.09
CA LEU A 157 5.45 4.71 -15.96
C LEU A 157 5.72 5.45 -14.66
N ALA A 158 6.18 6.70 -14.71
CA ALA A 158 6.46 7.51 -13.52
C ALA A 158 5.34 7.48 -12.46
N PRO A 159 4.06 7.72 -12.79
CA PRO A 159 2.96 7.61 -11.81
C PRO A 159 2.65 6.17 -11.39
N SER A 160 3.05 5.17 -12.20
CA SER A 160 2.83 3.76 -11.89
C SER A 160 3.89 3.16 -10.96
N VAL A 161 5.06 3.77 -10.82
CA VAL A 161 6.20 3.18 -10.08
C VAL A 161 5.82 2.60 -8.70
N PRO A 162 5.07 3.31 -7.84
CA PRO A 162 4.65 2.76 -6.54
C PRO A 162 3.82 1.48 -6.67
N LEU A 163 2.90 1.45 -7.64
CA LEU A 163 2.10 0.27 -7.97
C LEU A 163 2.98 -0.89 -8.46
N LEU A 164 3.96 -0.62 -9.33
CA LEU A 164 4.83 -1.67 -9.88
C LEU A 164 5.71 -2.30 -8.80
N ARG A 165 6.21 -1.50 -7.86
CA ARG A 165 6.92 -2.01 -6.67
C ARG A 165 6.04 -2.87 -5.81
N GLY A 166 4.83 -2.41 -5.50
CA GLY A 166 3.86 -3.17 -4.73
C GLY A 166 3.45 -4.47 -5.40
N ALA A 167 3.20 -4.45 -6.72
CA ALA A 167 2.85 -5.64 -7.50
C ALA A 167 3.97 -6.69 -7.48
N ALA A 168 5.23 -6.27 -7.58
CA ALA A 168 6.34 -7.20 -7.52
C ALA A 168 6.64 -7.71 -6.10
N ALA A 169 6.43 -6.89 -5.06
CA ALA A 169 6.44 -7.37 -3.69
C ALA A 169 5.34 -8.44 -3.48
N LEU A 170 4.14 -8.21 -4.02
CA LEU A 170 3.05 -9.18 -3.96
C LEU A 170 3.41 -10.46 -4.73
N ALA A 171 4.08 -10.34 -5.87
CA ALA A 171 4.58 -11.48 -6.62
C ALA A 171 5.65 -12.28 -5.86
N ALA A 172 6.47 -11.62 -5.02
CA ALA A 172 7.43 -12.32 -4.17
C ALA A 172 6.74 -13.15 -3.08
N GLU A 173 5.58 -12.71 -2.56
CA GLU A 173 4.79 -13.46 -1.58
C GLU A 173 3.95 -14.59 -2.19
N THR A 174 3.38 -14.36 -3.38
CA THR A 174 2.31 -15.23 -3.90
C THR A 174 2.62 -15.90 -5.23
N GLY A 175 3.68 -15.46 -5.91
CA GLY A 175 3.92 -15.72 -7.32
C GLY A 175 3.29 -14.67 -8.24
N ALA A 176 3.96 -14.38 -9.37
CA ALA A 176 3.55 -13.33 -10.31
C ALA A 176 2.18 -13.60 -10.97
N ARG A 177 1.89 -14.88 -11.26
CA ARG A 177 0.60 -15.29 -11.82
C ARG A 177 -0.55 -15.03 -10.84
N GLN A 178 -0.40 -15.48 -9.60
CA GLN A 178 -1.39 -15.31 -8.54
C GLN A 178 -1.60 -13.83 -8.18
N ALA A 179 -0.54 -13.03 -8.22
CA ALA A 179 -0.64 -11.59 -8.05
C ALA A 179 -1.47 -10.94 -9.18
N PHE A 180 -1.25 -11.32 -10.43
CA PHE A 180 -2.02 -10.81 -11.56
C PHE A 180 -3.49 -11.25 -11.50
N GLU A 181 -3.75 -12.53 -11.20
CA GLU A 181 -5.11 -13.07 -11.04
C GLU A 181 -5.89 -12.32 -9.95
N PHE A 182 -5.24 -12.00 -8.83
CA PHE A 182 -5.85 -11.18 -7.77
C PHE A 182 -6.23 -9.77 -8.26
N LEU A 183 -5.32 -9.07 -8.95
CA LEU A 183 -5.59 -7.71 -9.44
C LEU A 183 -6.67 -7.69 -10.52
N LEU A 184 -6.64 -8.64 -11.45
CA LEU A 184 -7.64 -8.79 -12.50
C LEU A 184 -9.01 -9.15 -11.92
N GLY A 185 -9.08 -10.14 -11.02
CA GLY A 185 -10.34 -10.54 -10.37
C GLY A 185 -10.98 -9.37 -9.65
N ARG A 186 -10.19 -8.63 -8.87
CA ARG A 186 -10.69 -7.45 -8.14
C ARG A 186 -11.13 -6.32 -9.07
N HIS A 187 -10.46 -6.15 -10.22
CA HIS A 187 -10.88 -5.20 -11.26
C HIS A 187 -12.23 -5.58 -11.87
N LEU A 188 -12.46 -6.86 -12.16
CA LEU A 188 -13.72 -7.37 -12.71
C LEU A 188 -14.86 -7.24 -11.69
N ASP A 189 -14.61 -7.59 -10.42
CA ASP A 189 -15.59 -7.47 -9.33
C ASP A 189 -16.02 -6.01 -9.11
N ALA A 190 -15.08 -5.07 -9.23
CA ALA A 190 -15.36 -3.64 -9.09
C ALA A 190 -16.07 -3.04 -10.32
N ASN A 191 -16.01 -3.69 -11.49
CA ASN A 191 -16.55 -3.18 -12.77
C ASN A 191 -17.47 -4.20 -13.48
N PRO A 192 -18.58 -4.64 -12.86
CA PRO A 192 -19.40 -5.74 -13.37
C PRO A 192 -20.19 -5.44 -14.66
N ARG A 193 -20.05 -4.25 -15.26
CA ARG A 193 -20.93 -3.74 -16.35
C ARG A 193 -20.22 -3.26 -17.61
N GLN A 194 -18.97 -3.66 -17.86
CA GLN A 194 -18.21 -3.21 -19.03
C GLN A 194 -18.00 -4.28 -20.11
N TYR A 195 -18.79 -5.36 -20.11
CA TYR A 195 -18.81 -6.38 -21.17
C TYR A 195 -20.20 -6.53 -21.76
#